data_AF-A0A7S4DJ16-F1
#
_entry.id   AF-A0A7S4DJ16-F1
#
_cell.length_a   1.000
_cell.length_b   1.000
_cell.length_c   1.000
_cell.angle_alpha   90.00
_cell.angle_beta   90.00
_cell.angle_gamma   90.00
#
_symmetry.space_group_name_H-M   'P 1'
#
loop_
_entity.id
_entity.type
_entity.pdbx_description
1 polymer ?
#
loop_
_entity_poly.entity_id
_entity_poly.type
_entity_poly.pdbx_seq_one_letter_code
_entity_poly.pdbx_strand_id
1 'polypeptide(L)'
;LGTEGGSLGGRQSKHFWLNISPEHPKYPYLALAILALLYVHNQWSRSLIYYLVNFDVKPSVESAKEFINIGLNFDSNSYALLASVGFTALYAVASLAAGRLADVASRRALAAGAALAWSAA
;
A
#
# COMPACT_ATOMS: atom_id res chain seq x y z
N LEU A 1 -3.02 -67.98 -14.11
CA LEU A 1 -3.48 -67.77 -12.72
C LEU A 1 -2.45 -66.82 -12.10
N GLY A 2 -2.59 -65.51 -12.34
CA GLY A 2 -3.31 -64.60 -11.42
C GLY A 2 -2.31 -64.14 -10.34
N THR A 3 -2.13 -62.88 -9.97
CA THR A 3 -2.74 -61.58 -10.26
C THR A 3 -1.99 -60.62 -9.33
N GLU A 4 -1.66 -59.44 -9.83
CA GLU A 4 -1.63 -58.17 -9.08
C GLU A 4 -0.61 -57.94 -7.95
N GLY A 5 -0.02 -56.75 -8.00
CA GLY A 5 0.76 -56.19 -6.89
C GLY A 5 1.54 -54.94 -7.25
N GLY A 6 1.00 -54.08 -8.13
CA GLY A 6 1.58 -52.77 -8.40
C GLY A 6 1.54 -51.92 -7.13
N SER A 7 2.69 -51.74 -6.47
CA SER A 7 2.83 -50.76 -5.39
C SER A 7 3.01 -49.38 -5.99
N LEU A 8 1.88 -48.76 -6.33
CA LEU A 8 1.76 -47.33 -6.59
C LEU A 8 2.17 -46.60 -5.30
N GLY A 9 3.32 -45.94 -5.34
CA GLY A 9 3.80 -45.03 -4.30
C GLY A 9 2.77 -43.94 -4.02
N GLY A 10 1.90 -44.21 -3.07
CA GLY A 10 0.82 -43.33 -2.64
C GLY A 10 1.36 -42.07 -1.99
N ARG A 11 1.26 -40.96 -2.74
CA ARG A 11 0.69 -39.68 -2.31
C ARG A 11 0.91 -39.33 -0.82
N GLN A 12 2.12 -38.90 -0.49
CA GLN A 12 2.43 -38.06 0.68
C GLN A 12 1.88 -36.64 0.49
N SER A 13 0.55 -36.48 0.32
CA SER A 13 -0.10 -35.15 0.19
C SER A 13 -1.03 -34.81 1.36
N LYS A 14 -0.90 -35.51 2.50
CA LYS A 14 -1.81 -35.35 3.64
C LYS A 14 -1.27 -34.54 4.81
N HIS A 15 0.00 -34.11 4.78
CA HIS A 15 0.60 -33.35 5.88
C HIS A 15 0.82 -31.86 5.61
N PHE A 16 0.55 -31.35 4.40
CA PHE A 16 0.74 -29.92 4.10
C PHE A 16 -0.34 -29.02 4.74
N TRP A 17 -1.53 -29.56 5.00
CA TRP A 17 -2.69 -28.76 5.46
C TRP A 17 -2.91 -28.73 6.97
N LEU A 18 -2.14 -29.48 7.77
CA LEU A 18 -2.40 -29.65 9.21
C LEU A 18 -1.58 -28.73 10.13
N ASN A 19 -0.75 -27.83 9.59
CA ASN A 19 0.15 -27.01 10.41
C ASN A 19 -0.09 -25.50 10.26
N ILE A 20 -1.32 -25.08 9.92
CA ILE A 20 -1.75 -23.69 10.00
C ILE A 20 -2.71 -23.57 11.19
N SER A 21 -2.20 -23.80 12.40
CA SER A 21 -2.90 -23.32 13.59
C SER A 21 -2.81 -21.80 13.57
N PRO A 22 -3.93 -21.05 13.47
CA PRO A 22 -3.87 -19.61 13.63
C PRO A 22 -3.46 -19.35 15.09
N GLU A 23 -2.20 -19.04 15.32
CA GLU A 23 -1.75 -18.38 16.54
C GLU A 23 -2.66 -17.16 16.71
N HIS A 24 -3.63 -17.26 17.62
CA HIS A 24 -4.50 -16.13 17.92
C HIS A 24 -3.61 -14.99 18.39
N PRO A 25 -3.56 -13.85 17.67
CA PRO A 25 -2.75 -12.75 18.11
C PRO A 25 -3.24 -12.35 19.50
N LYS A 26 -2.33 -12.26 20.47
CA LYS A 26 -2.66 -11.95 21.87
C LYS A 26 -3.47 -10.65 22.02
N TYR A 27 -3.41 -9.76 21.02
CA TYR A 27 -4.14 -8.48 20.97
C TYR A 27 -4.65 -8.17 19.54
N PRO A 28 -5.75 -8.77 19.08
CA PRO A 28 -6.26 -8.57 17.72
C PRO A 28 -6.77 -7.14 17.50
N TYR A 29 -7.48 -6.56 18.48
CA TYR A 29 -8.01 -5.21 18.40
C TYR A 29 -6.92 -4.14 18.39
N LEU A 30 -5.81 -4.37 19.10
CA LEU A 30 -4.66 -3.46 19.07
C LEU A 30 -4.01 -3.45 17.68
N ALA A 31 -3.79 -4.64 17.09
CA ALA A 31 -3.25 -4.75 15.74
C ALA A 31 -4.18 -4.08 14.71
N LEU A 32 -5.49 -4.27 14.84
CA LEU A 32 -6.48 -3.61 14.00
C LEU A 32 -6.44 -2.09 14.16
N ALA A 33 -6.37 -1.59 15.40
CA ALA A 33 -6.30 -0.16 15.68
C ALA A 33 -5.05 0.49 15.06
N ILE A 34 -3.89 -0.17 15.17
CA ILE A 34 -2.64 0.30 14.55
C ILE A 34 -2.78 0.35 13.02
N LEU A 35 -3.32 -0.71 12.41
CA LEU A 35 -3.53 -0.74 10.95
C LEU A 35 -4.56 0.31 10.49
N ALA A 36 -5.60 0.54 11.27
CA ALA A 36 -6.61 1.57 10.99
C ALA A 36 -6.00 2.97 11.08
N LEU A 37 -5.19 3.25 12.11
CA LEU A 37 -4.49 4.53 12.24
C LEU A 37 -3.51 4.74 11.08
N LEU A 38 -2.77 3.71 10.68
CA LEU A 38 -1.88 3.78 9.53
C LEU A 38 -2.66 4.08 8.23
N TYR A 39 -3.82 3.45 8.06
CA TYR A 39 -4.70 3.73 6.92
C TYR A 39 -5.23 5.18 6.94
N VAL A 40 -5.69 5.67 8.09
CA VAL A 40 -6.15 7.06 8.24
C VAL A 40 -5.02 8.04 7.92
N HIS A 41 -3.81 7.78 8.43
CA HIS A 41 -2.64 8.60 8.14
C HIS A 41 -2.33 8.64 6.63
N ASN A 42 -2.35 7.48 5.96
CA ASN A 42 -2.16 7.40 4.52
C ASN A 42 -3.24 8.20 3.73
N GLN A 43 -4.50 8.13 4.16
CA GLN A 43 -5.57 8.91 3.53
C GLN A 43 -5.41 10.42 3.75
N TRP A 44 -4.99 10.84 4.94
CA TRP A 44 -4.72 12.25 5.23
C TRP A 44 -3.57 12.82 4.40
N SER A 45 -2.47 12.08 4.26
CA SER A 45 -1.35 12.49 3.40
C SER A 45 -1.81 12.69 1.95
N ARG A 46 -2.68 11.82 1.43
CA ARG A 46 -3.23 11.97 0.07
C ARG A 46 -4.12 13.21 -0.06
N SER A 47 -4.91 13.52 0.96
CA SER A 47 -5.80 14.69 0.94
C SER A 47 -5.06 16.02 1.14
N LEU A 48 -3.89 16.00 1.76
CA LEU A 48 -3.12 17.19 2.11
C LEU A 48 -2.75 18.05 0.89
N ILE A 49 -2.51 17.41 -0.27
CA ILE A 49 -2.18 18.10 -1.53
C ILE A 49 -3.31 19.05 -1.95
N TYR A 50 -4.57 18.73 -1.69
CA TYR A 50 -5.71 19.61 -2.02
C TYR A 50 -5.74 20.89 -1.19
N TYR A 51 -5.10 20.92 -0.02
CA TYR A 51 -5.01 22.10 0.85
C TYR A 51 -3.77 22.95 0.58
N LEU A 52 -2.77 22.38 -0.09
CA LEU A 52 -1.51 23.07 -0.42
C LEU A 52 -1.51 23.71 -1.82
N VAL A 53 -2.63 23.64 -2.53
CA VAL A 53 -2.76 24.17 -3.90
C VAL A 53 -3.98 25.08 -3.96
N ASN A 54 -3.78 26.31 -4.44
CA ASN A 54 -4.84 27.29 -4.64
C ASN A 54 -4.58 28.14 -5.89
N PHE A 55 -5.50 28.10 -6.86
CA PHE A 55 -5.40 28.82 -8.12
C PHE A 55 -6.11 30.18 -8.13
N ASP A 56 -6.89 30.50 -7.09
CA ASP A 56 -7.66 31.75 -7.01
C ASP A 56 -6.84 32.91 -6.42
N VAL A 57 -5.66 32.62 -5.85
CA VAL A 57 -4.81 33.60 -5.17
C VAL A 57 -3.79 34.21 -6.12
N LYS A 58 -3.57 35.52 -6.03
CA LYS A 58 -2.55 36.22 -6.81
C LYS A 58 -1.15 35.81 -6.35
N PRO A 59 -0.20 35.58 -7.28
CA PRO A 59 1.16 35.21 -6.91
C PRO A 59 1.86 36.33 -6.14
N SER A 60 2.27 36.03 -4.91
CA SER A 60 3.06 36.90 -4.02
C SER A 60 4.11 36.07 -3.28
N VAL A 61 5.10 36.72 -2.65
CA VAL A 61 6.18 36.03 -1.92
C VAL A 61 5.62 35.30 -0.69
N GLU A 62 4.59 35.85 -0.06
CA GLU A 62 3.86 35.25 1.05
C GLU A 62 3.07 34.03 0.57
N SER A 63 2.30 34.17 -0.52
CA SER A 63 1.51 33.07 -1.08
C SER A 63 2.37 31.92 -1.63
N ALA A 64 3.61 32.20 -2.06
CA ALA A 64 4.56 31.18 -2.50
C ALA A 64 5.05 30.26 -1.37
N LYS A 65 4.98 30.69 -0.10
CA LYS A 65 5.35 29.87 1.07
C LYS A 65 4.21 28.96 1.52
N GLU A 66 2.98 29.33 1.19
CA GLU A 66 1.76 28.61 1.59
C GLU A 66 1.29 27.64 0.51
N PHE A 67 1.42 28.01 -0.76
CA PHE A 67 0.89 27.25 -1.89
C PHE A 67 1.98 26.72 -2.82
N ILE A 68 2.01 25.40 -2.99
CA ILE A 68 2.98 24.68 -3.82
C ILE A 68 2.86 25.10 -5.28
N ASN A 69 1.65 25.36 -5.78
CA ASN A 69 1.46 25.75 -7.18
C ASN A 69 2.10 27.11 -7.50
N ILE A 70 2.14 28.04 -6.54
CA ILE A 70 2.81 29.33 -6.73
C ILE A 70 4.33 29.14 -6.62
N GLY A 71 4.80 28.37 -5.63
CA GLY A 71 6.23 28.10 -5.45
C GLY A 71 6.89 27.34 -6.60
N LEU A 72 6.17 26.40 -7.22
CA LEU A 72 6.64 25.59 -8.36
C LEU A 72 6.16 26.10 -9.73
N ASN A 73 5.40 27.20 -9.75
CA ASN A 73 4.80 27.77 -10.95
C ASN A 73 3.99 26.72 -11.77
N PHE A 74 3.17 25.92 -11.09
CA PHE A 74 2.32 24.91 -11.71
C PHE A 74 1.06 25.52 -12.31
N ASP A 75 0.78 25.14 -13.56
CA ASP A 75 -0.52 25.36 -14.18
C ASP A 75 -1.57 24.34 -13.69
N SER A 76 -2.84 24.73 -13.73
CA SER A 76 -3.98 23.91 -13.29
C SER A 76 -4.08 22.59 -14.05
N ASN A 77 -3.81 22.61 -15.37
CA ASN A 77 -3.87 21.40 -16.19
C ASN A 77 -2.75 20.41 -15.81
N SER A 78 -1.53 20.91 -15.58
CA SER A 78 -0.39 20.10 -15.16
C SER A 78 -0.61 19.48 -13.79
N TYR A 79 -1.17 20.24 -12.84
CA TYR A 79 -1.55 19.73 -11.52
C TYR A 79 -2.64 18.66 -11.62
N ALA A 80 -3.67 18.87 -12.43
CA ALA A 80 -4.75 17.91 -12.62
C ALA A 80 -4.23 16.57 -13.18
N LEU A 81 -3.32 16.61 -14.16
CA LEU A 81 -2.68 15.42 -14.73
C LEU A 81 -1.82 14.68 -13.69
N LEU A 82 -1.05 15.42 -12.89
CA LEU A 82 -0.23 14.85 -11.83
C LEU A 82 -1.07 14.19 -10.73
N ALA A 83 -2.09 14.90 -10.23
CA ALA A 83 -2.96 14.45 -9.15
C ALA A 83 -3.87 13.28 -9.54
N SER A 84 -4.21 13.15 -10.83
CA SER A 84 -5.06 12.08 -11.35
C SER A 84 -4.24 10.94 -11.95
N VAL A 85 -3.80 11.09 -13.20
CA VAL A 85 -3.17 10.04 -13.99
C VAL A 85 -1.81 9.68 -13.41
N GLY A 86 -0.99 10.67 -13.03
CA GLY A 86 0.32 10.44 -12.43
C GLY A 86 0.23 9.57 -11.17
N PHE A 87 -0.62 10.00 -10.22
CA PHE A 87 -0.87 9.24 -9.00
C PHE A 87 -1.46 7.85 -9.29
N THR A 88 -2.44 7.76 -10.19
CA THR A 88 -3.13 6.49 -10.49
C THR A 88 -2.20 5.47 -11.12
N ALA A 89 -1.34 5.89 -12.05
CA ALA A 89 -0.35 5.03 -12.69
C ALA A 89 0.66 4.51 -11.68
N LEU A 90 1.20 5.39 -10.82
CA LEU A 90 2.12 5.00 -9.76
C LEU A 90 1.44 4.02 -8.79
N TYR A 91 0.21 4.33 -8.36
CA TYR A 91 -0.57 3.47 -7.48
C TYR A 91 -0.83 2.09 -8.11
N ALA A 92 -1.15 2.03 -9.41
CA ALA A 92 -1.38 0.77 -10.10
C ALA A 92 -0.12 -0.11 -10.15
N VAL A 93 1.03 0.47 -10.51
CA VAL A 93 2.31 -0.25 -10.56
C VAL A 93 2.73 -0.70 -9.16
N ALA A 94 2.64 0.19 -8.17
CA ALA A 94 2.96 -0.14 -6.79
C ALA A 94 2.03 -1.22 -6.24
N SER A 95 0.73 -1.18 -6.54
CA SER A 95 -0.25 -2.19 -6.11
C SER A 95 0.02 -3.56 -6.71
N LEU A 96 0.47 -3.62 -7.97
CA LEU A 96 0.86 -4.89 -8.60
C LEU A 96 2.07 -5.52 -7.89
N ALA A 97 3.10 -4.73 -7.62
CA ALA A 97 4.28 -5.18 -6.88
C ALA A 97 3.91 -5.56 -5.44
N ALA A 98 3.10 -4.75 -4.76
CA ALA A 98 2.64 -4.99 -3.41
C ALA A 98 1.80 -6.28 -3.31
N GLY A 99 0.97 -6.57 -4.31
CA GLY A 99 0.22 -7.83 -4.38
C GLY A 99 1.16 -9.03 -4.38
N ARG A 100 2.18 -9.03 -5.25
CA ARG A 100 3.16 -10.10 -5.29
C ARG A 100 3.96 -10.21 -3.99
N LEU A 101 4.33 -9.08 -3.40
CA LEU A 101 5.07 -9.04 -2.13
C LEU A 101 4.20 -9.52 -0.95
N ALA A 102 2.90 -9.25 -0.95
CA ALA A 102 1.97 -9.71 0.09
C ALA A 102 1.83 -11.23 0.11
N ASP A 103 2.05 -11.90 -1.02
CA ASP A 103 2.00 -13.36 -1.14
C ASP A 103 3.27 -14.06 -0.62
N VAL A 104 4.44 -13.40 -0.71
CA VAL A 104 5.75 -14.04 -0.44
C VAL A 104 6.47 -13.48 0.79
N ALA A 105 6.17 -12.25 1.20
CA ALA A 105 6.85 -11.58 2.31
C ALA A 105 6.01 -11.59 3.59
N SER A 106 6.66 -11.31 4.72
CA SER A 106 5.94 -11.16 5.98
C SER A 106 5.06 -9.90 5.94
N ARG A 107 3.75 -10.06 6.17
CA ARG A 107 2.76 -8.97 6.13
C ARG A 107 3.11 -7.81 7.09
N ARG A 108 3.74 -8.14 8.23
CA ARG A 108 4.22 -7.16 9.21
C ARG A 108 5.36 -6.30 8.65
N ALA A 109 6.38 -6.93 8.05
CA ALA A 109 7.48 -6.17 7.45
C ALA A 109 7.01 -5.38 6.23
N LEU A 110 6.05 -5.90 5.47
CA LEU A 110 5.48 -5.19 4.33
C LEU A 110 4.75 -3.91 4.77
N ALA A 111 3.91 -4.00 5.80
CA ALA A 111 3.20 -2.83 6.34
C ALA A 111 4.16 -1.79 6.93
N ALA A 112 5.18 -2.22 7.70
CA ALA A 112 6.18 -1.33 8.27
C ALA A 112 7.04 -0.67 7.18
N GLY A 113 7.48 -1.45 6.18
CA GLY A 113 8.27 -0.95 5.05
C GLY A 113 7.49 0.06 4.21
N ALA A 114 6.21 -0.20 3.94
CA ALA A 114 5.34 0.73 3.24
C ALA A 114 5.13 2.03 4.03
N ALA A 115 4.95 1.93 5.36
CA ALA A 115 4.83 3.11 6.23
C ALA A 115 6.10 3.97 6.17
N LEU A 116 7.28 3.36 6.28
CA LEU A 116 8.56 4.07 6.19
C LEU A 116 8.79 4.69 4.81
N ALA A 117 8.50 3.95 3.75
CA ALA A 117 8.62 4.46 2.38
C ALA A 117 7.72 5.67 2.14
N TRP A 118 6.49 5.64 2.66
CA TRP A 118 5.54 6.76 2.53
C TRP A 118 5.90 7.95 3.41
N SER A 119 6.46 7.75 4.60
CA SER A 119 6.91 8.85 5.47
C SER A 119 8.19 9.54 4.97
N ALA A 120 8.99 8.86 4.13
CA ALA A 120 10.20 9.43 3.54
C ALA A 120 9.94 10.18 2.23
N ALA A 121 8.82 9.90 1.57
CA ALA A 121 8.38 10.55 0.34
C ALA A 121 7.70 11.90 0.63
#